data_AF-A0A662G991-F1
#
_entry.id   AF-A0A662G991-F1
#
_cell.length_a   1.000
_cell.length_b   1.000
_cell.length_c   1.000
_cell.angle_alpha   90.00
_cell.angle_beta   90.00
_cell.angle_gamma   90.00
#
_symmetry.space_group_name_H-M   'P 1'
#
loop_
_entity.id
_entity.type
_entity.pdbx_description
1 polymer ?
#
loop_
_entity_poly.entity_id
_entity_poly.type
_entity_poly.pdbx_seq_one_letter_code
_entity_poly.pdbx_strand_id
1 'polypeptide(L)'
;IRACILHAIYTHMEDLKSYTTEASIVKLADGTDITKGRSRLPYDLGNVDIHVISAMSVEDVEIVPGDEKPVEIRIYMTNSAGVFQVEEILYRKLVAGVLTGLVKIVAKTIPEKIETDKRIVRKIVSEKNRFIHIKD
;
A
#
# COMPACT_ATOMS: atom_id res chain seq x y z
N ILE A 1 -22.95 -18.21 -5.19
CA ILE A 1 -22.85 -16.72 -5.20
C ILE A 1 -22.72 -16.14 -3.78
N ARG A 2 -23.74 -16.24 -2.90
CA ARG A 2 -23.67 -15.66 -1.53
C ARG A 2 -22.42 -16.06 -0.72
N ALA A 3 -22.05 -17.34 -0.72
CA ALA A 3 -20.87 -17.83 -0.01
C ALA A 3 -19.56 -17.21 -0.55
N CYS A 4 -19.45 -17.01 -1.87
CA CYS A 4 -18.28 -16.38 -2.50
C CYS A 4 -18.14 -14.91 -2.07
N ILE A 5 -19.27 -14.18 -2.00
CA ILE A 5 -19.30 -12.78 -1.55
C ILE A 5 -18.87 -12.69 -0.08
N LEU A 6 -19.45 -13.52 0.79
CA LEU A 6 -19.07 -13.55 2.21
C LEU A 6 -17.59 -13.91 2.39
N HIS A 7 -17.08 -14.85 1.61
CA HIS A 7 -15.67 -15.21 1.63
C HIS A 7 -14.76 -14.05 1.18
N ALA A 8 -15.11 -13.31 0.12
CA ALA A 8 -14.36 -12.14 -0.31
C ALA A 8 -14.35 -11.05 0.78
N ILE A 9 -15.50 -10.73 1.38
CA ILE A 9 -15.60 -9.76 2.48
C ILE A 9 -14.79 -10.23 3.69
N TYR A 10 -14.93 -11.50 4.09
CA TYR A 10 -14.27 -12.01 5.28
C TYR A 10 -12.74 -12.05 5.12
N THR A 11 -12.26 -12.37 3.93
CA THR A 11 -10.84 -12.60 3.69
C THR A 11 -10.11 -11.41 3.08
N HIS A 12 -10.73 -10.25 2.81
CA HIS A 12 -10.07 -9.15 2.07
C HIS A 12 -8.84 -8.53 2.76
N MET A 13 -8.72 -8.68 4.08
CA MET A 13 -7.56 -8.23 4.85
C MET A 13 -6.37 -9.20 4.72
N GLU A 14 -5.18 -8.73 5.05
CA GLU A 14 -3.90 -9.43 4.89
C GLU A 14 -3.67 -10.57 5.90
N ASP A 15 -4.45 -10.62 6.98
CA ASP A 15 -4.36 -11.61 8.06
C ASP A 15 -5.01 -12.95 7.70
N LEU A 16 -5.96 -12.95 6.76
CA LEU A 16 -6.73 -14.12 6.38
C LEU A 16 -6.45 -14.54 4.95
N LYS A 17 -6.25 -15.83 4.68
CA LYS A 17 -6.03 -16.30 3.31
C LYS A 17 -7.33 -16.32 2.49
N SER A 18 -7.29 -15.77 1.28
CA SER A 18 -8.35 -15.97 0.28
C SER A 18 -8.10 -17.24 -0.51
N TYR A 19 -9.10 -18.11 -0.62
CA TYR A 19 -9.00 -19.42 -1.29
C TYR A 19 -9.50 -19.46 -2.74
N THR A 20 -10.13 -18.39 -3.22
CA THR A 20 -10.65 -18.30 -4.59
C THR A 20 -9.98 -17.17 -5.34
N THR A 21 -9.95 -17.29 -6.66
CA THR A 21 -9.40 -16.27 -7.55
C THR A 21 -10.16 -14.96 -7.40
N GLU A 22 -11.49 -14.98 -7.38
CA GLU A 22 -12.33 -13.79 -7.26
C GLU A 22 -12.10 -13.05 -5.93
N ALA A 23 -12.03 -13.78 -4.81
CA ALA A 23 -11.74 -13.18 -3.51
C ALA A 23 -10.32 -12.60 -3.46
N SER A 24 -9.35 -13.27 -4.08
CA SER A 24 -7.97 -12.77 -4.17
C SER A 24 -7.86 -11.53 -5.06
N ILE A 25 -8.65 -11.44 -6.14
CA ILE A 25 -8.72 -10.25 -6.99
C ILE A 25 -9.28 -9.08 -6.19
N VAL A 26 -10.38 -9.26 -5.47
CA VAL A 26 -10.98 -8.21 -4.62
C VAL A 26 -10.00 -7.74 -3.55
N LYS A 27 -9.34 -8.68 -2.87
CA LYS A 27 -8.28 -8.38 -1.90
C LYS A 27 -7.16 -7.54 -2.50
N LEU A 28 -6.64 -7.96 -3.65
CA LEU A 28 -5.52 -7.28 -4.27
C LEU A 28 -5.93 -5.88 -4.77
N ALA A 29 -7.14 -5.75 -5.32
CA ALA A 29 -7.70 -4.47 -5.71
C ALA A 29 -7.80 -3.50 -4.51
N ASP A 30 -8.26 -3.95 -3.35
CA ASP A 30 -8.22 -3.15 -2.13
C ASP A 30 -6.79 -2.74 -1.74
N GLY A 31 -5.82 -3.65 -1.90
CA GLY A 31 -4.40 -3.35 -1.66
C GLY A 31 -3.79 -2.32 -2.62
N THR A 32 -4.40 -2.06 -3.78
CA THR A 32 -3.94 -1.00 -4.71
C THR A 32 -4.42 0.40 -4.29
N ASP A 33 -5.39 0.51 -3.37
CA ASP A 33 -5.87 1.79 -2.82
C ASP A 33 -4.95 2.34 -1.71
N ILE A 34 -3.69 2.59 -2.10
CA ILE A 34 -2.60 3.07 -1.23
C ILE A 34 -2.04 4.44 -1.66
N THR A 35 -2.69 5.10 -2.62
CA THR A 35 -2.24 6.41 -3.15
C THR A 35 -2.49 7.54 -2.15
N LYS A 36 -1.71 8.63 -2.27
CA LYS A 36 -1.81 9.82 -1.42
C LYS A 36 -3.22 10.42 -1.31
N GLY A 37 -4.10 10.19 -2.28
CA GLY A 37 -5.48 10.69 -2.27
C GLY A 37 -6.25 10.26 -1.02
N ARG A 38 -6.04 9.02 -0.55
CA ARG A 38 -6.72 8.45 0.62
C ARG A 38 -6.24 9.04 1.96
N SER A 39 -5.03 9.61 1.98
CA SER A 39 -4.36 10.09 3.20
C SER A 39 -4.25 11.62 3.31
N ARG A 40 -4.80 12.37 2.35
CA ARG A 40 -4.85 13.86 2.42
C ARG A 40 -5.64 14.37 3.62
N LEU A 41 -6.87 13.91 3.79
CA LEU A 41 -7.76 14.40 4.86
C LEU A 41 -7.19 14.14 6.27
N PRO A 42 -6.70 12.93 6.62
CA PRO A 42 -6.07 12.68 7.93
C PRO A 42 -4.83 13.56 8.18
N TYR A 43 -4.00 13.76 7.15
CA TYR A 43 -2.81 14.60 7.26
C TYR A 43 -3.14 16.07 7.54
N ASP A 44 -4.14 16.60 6.83
CA ASP A 44 -4.60 17.99 6.99
C ASP A 44 -5.24 18.22 8.37
N LEU A 45 -5.85 17.18 8.95
CA LEU A 45 -6.37 17.18 10.32
C LEU A 45 -5.28 17.04 11.40
N GLY A 46 -4.00 16.97 11.02
CA GLY A 46 -2.87 16.89 11.94
C GLY A 46 -2.59 15.49 12.49
N ASN A 47 -3.30 14.45 12.01
CA ASN A 47 -2.99 13.07 12.34
C ASN A 47 -1.80 12.62 11.49
N VAL A 48 -0.61 12.73 12.07
CA VAL A 48 0.64 12.28 11.45
C VAL A 48 1.01 10.95 12.08
N ASP A 49 0.74 9.86 11.36
CA ASP A 49 1.22 8.52 11.66
C ASP A 49 1.95 7.92 10.46
N ILE A 50 2.56 6.73 10.65
CA ILE A 50 3.32 6.06 9.59
C ILE A 50 2.46 5.71 8.38
N HIS A 51 1.18 5.38 8.55
CA HIS A 51 0.28 5.02 7.46
C HIS A 51 -0.03 6.23 6.59
N VAL A 52 -0.26 7.39 7.22
CA VAL A 52 -0.47 8.66 6.52
C VAL A 52 0.79 9.08 5.76
N ILE A 53 1.96 9.05 6.42
CA ILE A 53 3.23 9.45 5.80
C ILE A 53 3.59 8.57 4.60
N SER A 54 3.49 7.26 4.76
CA SER A 54 3.83 6.31 3.70
C SER A 54 2.83 6.35 2.54
N ALA A 55 1.54 6.50 2.80
CA ALA A 55 0.53 6.67 1.75
C ALA A 55 0.70 8.00 0.99
N MET A 56 1.03 9.10 1.69
CA MET A 56 1.35 10.37 1.02
C MET A 56 2.58 10.29 0.10
N SER A 57 3.45 9.32 0.36
CA SER A 57 4.65 9.07 -0.41
C SER A 57 4.37 8.30 -1.70
N VAL A 58 3.18 7.70 -1.85
CA VAL A 58 2.74 7.04 -3.08
C VAL A 58 1.99 8.04 -3.96
N GLU A 59 2.58 8.35 -5.11
CA GLU A 59 2.01 9.26 -6.11
C GLU A 59 0.89 8.58 -6.89
N ASP A 60 1.20 7.40 -7.43
CA ASP A 60 0.33 6.71 -8.38
C ASP A 60 0.55 5.19 -8.37
N VAL A 61 -0.49 4.45 -8.77
CA VAL A 61 -0.49 3.00 -8.92
C VAL A 61 -1.13 2.64 -10.26
N GLU A 62 -0.35 2.02 -11.15
CA GLU A 62 -0.83 1.55 -12.44
C GLU A 62 -0.90 0.02 -12.47
N ILE A 63 -1.97 -0.51 -13.08
CA ILE A 63 -2.13 -1.94 -13.35
C ILE A 63 -2.00 -2.12 -14.86
N VAL A 64 -0.94 -2.81 -15.29
CA VAL A 64 -0.61 -2.97 -16.71
C VAL A 64 -0.40 -4.45 -17.05
N PRO A 65 -0.49 -4.83 -18.35
CA PRO A 65 -0.04 -6.15 -18.79
C PRO A 65 1.44 -6.34 -18.43
N GLY A 66 1.77 -7.46 -17.81
CA GLY A 66 3.15 -7.86 -17.55
C GLY A 66 3.71 -8.77 -18.64
N ASP A 67 5.02 -8.99 -18.58
CA ASP A 67 5.75 -9.82 -19.56
C ASP A 67 5.85 -11.28 -19.07
N GLU A 68 6.66 -11.54 -18.03
CA GLU A 68 6.80 -12.88 -17.43
C GLU A 68 5.55 -13.32 -16.65
N LYS A 69 4.89 -12.37 -15.98
CA LYS A 69 3.64 -12.57 -15.25
C LYS A 69 2.56 -11.77 -15.95
N PRO A 70 1.31 -12.27 -16.05
CA PRO A 70 0.26 -11.63 -16.85
C PRO A 70 -0.09 -10.21 -16.38
N VAL A 71 0.09 -9.90 -15.09
CA VAL A 71 -0.20 -8.56 -14.53
C VAL A 71 1.03 -8.00 -13.85
N GLU A 72 1.35 -6.75 -14.14
CA GLU A 72 2.34 -5.95 -13.43
C GLU A 72 1.64 -4.75 -12.75
N ILE A 73 1.84 -4.61 -11.44
CA ILE A 73 1.41 -3.45 -10.67
C ILE A 73 2.63 -2.55 -10.48
N ARG A 74 2.57 -1.35 -11.05
CA ARG A 74 3.61 -0.33 -10.96
C ARG A 74 3.22 0.69 -9.91
N ILE A 75 4.09 0.94 -8.94
CA ILE A 75 3.91 1.96 -7.91
C ILE A 75 4.95 3.05 -8.10
N TYR A 76 4.48 4.29 -8.19
CA TYR A 76 5.30 5.47 -8.30
C TYR A 76 5.29 6.21 -6.96
N MET A 77 6.46 6.41 -6.37
CA MET A 77 6.60 7.02 -5.06
C MET A 77 7.38 8.33 -5.16
N THR A 78 6.99 9.36 -4.43
CA THR A 78 7.79 10.60 -4.30
C THR A 78 8.81 10.55 -3.17
N ASN A 79 8.76 9.49 -2.35
CA ASN A 79 9.61 9.29 -1.19
C ASN A 79 9.69 7.79 -0.85
N SER A 80 10.85 7.31 -0.39
CA SER A 80 11.06 5.92 0.04
C SER A 80 10.15 5.46 1.18
N ALA A 81 9.57 6.37 1.97
CA ALA A 81 8.58 6.00 2.98
C ALA A 81 7.36 5.26 2.39
N GLY A 82 7.09 5.41 1.08
CA GLY A 82 6.05 4.66 0.37
C GLY A 82 6.29 3.15 0.33
N VAL A 83 7.53 2.68 0.53
CA VAL A 83 7.88 1.25 0.57
C VAL A 83 7.04 0.50 1.61
N PHE A 84 6.71 1.14 2.74
CA PHE A 84 5.86 0.55 3.76
C PHE A 84 4.47 0.15 3.22
N GLN A 85 3.85 0.97 2.37
CA GLN A 85 2.56 0.63 1.76
C GLN A 85 2.69 -0.56 0.80
N VAL A 86 3.80 -0.60 0.06
CA VAL A 86 4.07 -1.67 -0.90
C VAL A 86 4.29 -3.00 -0.17
N GLU A 87 5.13 -3.03 0.85
CA GLU A 87 5.52 -4.25 1.55
C GLU A 87 4.47 -4.71 2.55
N GLU A 88 3.97 -3.82 3.42
CA GLU A 88 3.09 -4.20 4.53
C GLU A 88 1.61 -4.28 4.14
N ILE A 89 1.20 -3.64 3.04
CA ILE A 89 -0.21 -3.65 2.61
C ILE A 89 -0.36 -4.45 1.32
N LEU A 90 0.18 -3.95 0.21
CA LEU A 90 -0.06 -4.54 -1.11
C LEU A 90 0.54 -5.95 -1.23
N TYR A 91 1.81 -6.11 -0.88
CA TYR A 91 2.51 -7.40 -1.00
C TYR A 91 1.94 -8.44 -0.05
N ARG A 92 1.64 -8.07 1.21
CA ARG A 92 0.98 -8.98 2.15
C ARG A 92 -0.39 -9.44 1.64
N LYS A 93 -1.18 -8.56 1.03
CA LYS A 93 -2.45 -8.91 0.38
C LYS A 93 -2.25 -9.87 -0.81
N LEU A 94 -1.22 -9.66 -1.63
CA LEU A 94 -0.90 -10.59 -2.72
C LEU A 94 -0.59 -12.00 -2.20
N VAL A 95 0.29 -12.10 -1.19
CA VAL A 95 0.72 -13.38 -0.62
C VAL A 95 -0.41 -14.08 0.15
N ALA A 96 -1.32 -13.31 0.76
CA ALA A 96 -2.51 -13.81 1.43
C ALA A 96 -3.66 -14.20 0.46
N GLY A 97 -3.37 -14.35 -0.83
CA GLY A 97 -4.31 -14.84 -1.84
C GLY A 97 -3.74 -15.98 -2.68
N VAL A 98 -4.36 -16.25 -3.82
CA VAL A 98 -3.89 -17.26 -4.80
C VAL A 98 -3.22 -16.65 -6.04
N LEU A 99 -2.99 -15.34 -6.05
CA LEU A 99 -2.50 -14.59 -7.22
C LEU A 99 -0.97 -14.42 -7.28
N THR A 100 -0.21 -14.89 -6.30
CA THR A 100 1.26 -14.66 -6.20
C THR A 100 2.03 -15.04 -7.47
N GLY A 101 1.62 -16.14 -8.13
CA GLY A 101 2.24 -16.59 -9.39
C GLY A 101 1.86 -15.76 -10.62
N LEU A 102 0.82 -14.93 -10.54
CA LEU A 102 0.22 -14.21 -11.67
C LEU A 102 0.52 -12.70 -11.66
N VAL A 103 0.95 -12.16 -10.52
CA VAL A 103 1.16 -10.72 -10.35
C VAL A 103 2.61 -10.41 -10.02
N LYS A 104 3.18 -9.43 -10.71
CA LYS A 104 4.46 -8.80 -10.41
C LYS A 104 4.20 -7.41 -9.82
N ILE A 105 4.92 -7.05 -8.76
CA ILE A 105 4.85 -5.72 -8.17
C ILE A 105 6.20 -5.04 -8.40
N VAL A 106 6.17 -3.81 -8.92
CA VAL A 106 7.36 -3.00 -9.18
C VAL A 106 7.12 -1.62 -8.57
N ALA A 107 7.90 -1.24 -7.56
CA ALA A 107 7.85 0.07 -6.95
C ALA A 107 9.10 0.88 -7.31
N LYS A 108 8.92 2.16 -7.65
CA LYS A 108 10.01 3.07 -8.01
C LYS A 108 9.80 4.45 -7.40
N THR A 109 10.89 5.08 -6.99
CA THR A 109 10.87 6.47 -6.55
C THR A 109 11.07 7.40 -7.75
N ILE A 110 10.26 8.45 -7.85
CA ILE A 110 10.29 9.46 -8.91
C ILE A 110 10.52 10.86 -8.33
N PRO A 111 11.29 11.72 -9.03
CA PRO A 111 12.07 11.42 -10.24
C PRO A 111 13.34 10.63 -9.93
N GLU A 112 13.68 9.64 -10.79
CA GLU A 112 14.79 8.69 -10.58
C GLU A 112 16.19 9.34 -10.43
N LYS A 113 16.35 10.60 -10.87
CA LYS A 113 17.62 11.33 -10.84
C LYS A 113 17.95 11.96 -9.48
N ILE A 114 17.05 11.86 -8.51
CA ILE A 114 17.26 12.41 -7.17
C ILE A 114 17.70 11.27 -6.24
N GLU A 115 18.90 11.38 -5.69
CA GLU A 115 19.43 10.38 -4.76
C GLU A 115 18.91 10.54 -3.32
N THR A 116 18.31 11.69 -3.00
CA THR A 116 17.90 12.03 -1.63
C THR A 116 16.43 12.37 -1.53
N ASP A 117 15.75 11.72 -0.60
CA ASP A 117 14.36 11.98 -0.32
C ASP A 117 14.16 13.25 0.53
N LYS A 118 13.02 13.91 0.33
CA LYS A 118 12.58 14.99 1.22
C LYS A 118 12.22 14.42 2.59
N ARG A 119 12.76 15.00 3.67
CA ARG A 119 12.40 14.60 5.03
C ARG A 119 10.94 14.97 5.34
N ILE A 120 10.13 13.99 5.73
CA ILE A 120 8.70 14.19 6.09
C ILE A 120 8.52 14.33 7.62
N VAL A 121 9.29 13.60 8.42
CA VAL A 121 9.24 13.64 9.90
C VAL A 121 10.60 14.04 10.45
N ARG A 122 10.63 14.92 11.45
CA ARG A 122 11.87 15.35 12.12
C ARG A 122 12.12 14.63 13.43
N LYS A 123 11.05 14.40 14.20
CA LYS A 123 11.15 13.84 15.54
C LYS A 123 9.92 12.98 15.83
N ILE A 124 10.15 11.88 16.54
CA ILE A 124 9.10 11.01 17.08
C ILE A 124 9.28 10.98 18.59
N VAL A 125 8.19 11.15 19.33
CA VAL A 125 8.18 11.06 20.80
C VAL A 125 7.16 10.02 21.22
N SER A 126 7.53 9.16 22.16
CA SER A 126 6.59 8.25 22.82
C SER A 126 5.95 8.98 24.00
N GLU A 127 4.63 9.18 23.96
CA GLU A 127 3.87 9.82 25.03
C GLU A 127 2.53 9.10 25.20
N LYS A 128 2.14 8.77 26.45
CA LYS A 128 0.83 8.16 26.77
C LYS A 128 0.47 6.95 25.89
N ASN A 129 1.39 5.99 25.74
CA ASN A 129 1.23 4.76 24.94
C ASN A 129 1.00 4.98 23.43
N ARG A 130 1.37 6.14 22.88
CA ARG A 130 1.32 6.41 21.43
C ARG A 130 2.57 7.15 20.97
N PHE A 131 2.87 7.02 19.68
CA PHE A 131 3.89 7.83 19.03
C PHE A 131 3.28 9.13 18.51
N ILE A 132 3.98 10.24 18.75
CA ILE A 132 3.64 11.56 18.22
C ILE A 132 4.73 11.96 17.23
N HIS A 133 4.35 12.21 15.99
CA HIS A 133 5.25 12.62 14.92
C HIS A 133 5.24 14.15 14.81
N ILE A 134 6.40 14.77 15.03
CA ILE A 134 6.58 16.22 15.02
C ILE A 134 7.20 16.65 13.69
N LYS A 135 6.54 17.61 13.02
CA LYS A 135 6.95 18.18 11.72
C LYS A 135 8.03 19.26 11.84
N ASP A 136 8.13 19.94 12.99
CA ASP A 136 9.07 21.04 13.26
C ASP A 136 10.13 20.74 14.31
#